data_AF-A0A7C0YN10-F1
#
_entry.id   AF-A0A7C0YN10-F1
#
_cell.length_a   1.000
_cell.length_b   1.000
_cell.length_c   1.000
_cell.angle_alpha   90.00
_cell.angle_beta   90.00
_cell.angle_gamma   90.00
#
_symmetry.space_group_name_H-M   'P 1'
#
loop_
_entity.id
_entity.type
_entity.pdbx_description
1 polymer ?
#
loop_
_entity_poly.entity_id
_entity_poly.type
_entity_poly.pdbx_seq_one_letter_code
_entity_poly.pdbx_strand_id
1 'polypeptide(L)'
;VMNKLKAGEKVNMKVAKRVVESMVDLILSEEQLLVGMTAIKDYDEYTYHHSVNVSVLSIAIGQKIGLSRKALTELGLVALFHDIGKMEIPKEILNKPTAFTEEEWRVIKRHPYWGACTILKLKGIDRTSIRSAVVAFEHHLNYDYSGYPKVRYPIRLDFYSRILTIADQYDAMTSSRVYARVPLAPDRALSIMMERAGTQLDPILSKFFVNMVGVYPVGSLVLLDTREMGLVYECNPLFADRPRVMIIVDSTGKKAAGFITDLTEKDSAGKYLKSIIKTLDPNKYRINLAEYLL
;
A
#
# COMPACT_ATOMS: atom_id res chain seq x y z
N VAL A 1 18.23 4.99 6.11
CA VAL A 1 17.89 4.99 7.56
C VAL A 1 17.91 3.58 8.13
N MET A 2 17.20 2.62 7.54
CA MET A 2 17.11 1.24 8.06
C MET A 2 18.43 0.44 8.01
N ASN A 3 19.29 0.64 7.01
CA ASN A 3 20.64 0.02 7.00
C ASN A 3 21.52 0.52 8.17
N LYS A 4 21.37 1.78 8.59
CA LYS A 4 22.08 2.33 9.75
C LYS A 4 21.55 1.74 11.07
N LEU A 5 20.25 1.45 11.15
CA LEU A 5 19.68 0.67 12.27
C LEU A 5 20.29 -0.72 12.37
N LYS A 6 20.47 -1.44 11.23
CA LYS A 6 21.15 -2.74 11.21
C LYS A 6 22.57 -2.67 11.76
N ALA A 7 23.29 -1.61 11.42
CA ALA A 7 24.69 -1.43 11.83
C ALA A 7 24.85 -0.93 13.28
N GLY A 8 23.75 -0.75 14.03
CA GLY A 8 23.78 -0.12 15.36
C GLY A 8 24.19 1.36 15.31
N GLU A 9 24.21 1.97 14.12
CA GLU A 9 24.54 3.37 13.93
C GLU A 9 23.37 4.26 14.38
N LYS A 10 23.69 5.48 14.84
CA LYS A 10 22.69 6.46 15.22
C LYS A 10 21.80 6.81 14.02
N VAL A 11 20.51 6.51 14.12
CA VAL A 11 19.53 7.03 13.17
C VAL A 11 19.25 8.49 13.45
N ASN A 12 19.39 9.29 12.42
CA ASN A 12 18.91 10.66 12.45
C ASN A 12 17.43 10.70 12.07
N MET A 13 16.55 10.71 13.07
CA MET A 13 15.09 10.85 12.88
C MET A 13 14.72 12.12 12.09
N LYS A 14 15.56 13.17 12.11
CA LYS A 14 15.34 14.37 11.30
C LYS A 14 15.47 14.10 9.81
N VAL A 15 16.28 13.12 9.38
CA VAL A 15 16.41 12.75 7.96
C VAL A 15 15.17 12.00 7.51
N ALA A 16 14.71 11.01 8.29
CA ALA A 16 13.46 10.29 8.01
C ALA A 16 12.28 11.27 7.92
N LYS A 17 12.20 12.23 8.86
CA LYS A 17 11.17 13.27 8.85
C LYS A 17 11.19 14.11 7.58
N ARG A 18 12.36 14.57 7.13
CA ARG A 18 12.46 15.35 5.88
C ARG A 18 11.98 14.57 4.66
N VAL A 19 12.34 13.29 4.57
CA VAL A 19 11.88 12.41 3.48
C VAL A 19 10.36 12.28 3.52
N VAL A 20 9.77 12.06 4.70
CA VAL A 20 8.32 12.00 4.85
C VAL A 20 7.65 13.34 4.54
N GLU A 21 8.24 14.47 4.94
CA GLU A 21 7.74 15.80 4.57
C GLU A 21 7.72 15.98 3.04
N SER A 22 8.76 15.54 2.33
CA SER A 22 8.76 15.53 0.86
C SER A 22 7.70 14.61 0.27
N MET A 23 7.48 13.42 0.85
CA MET A 23 6.38 12.54 0.42
C MET A 23 5.02 13.20 0.62
N VAL A 24 4.81 13.89 1.76
CA VAL A 24 3.58 14.63 2.03
C VAL A 24 3.40 15.75 1.02
N ASP A 25 4.44 16.52 0.72
CA ASP A 25 4.35 17.61 -0.27
C ASP A 25 3.99 17.09 -1.66
N LEU A 26 4.61 15.96 -2.08
CA LEU A 26 4.29 15.31 -3.36
C LEU A 26 2.86 14.75 -3.39
N ILE A 27 2.37 14.19 -2.28
CA ILE A 27 0.98 13.69 -2.20
C ILE A 27 -0.02 14.85 -2.27
N LEU A 28 0.30 15.98 -1.65
CA LEU A 28 -0.54 17.17 -1.70
C LEU A 28 -0.59 17.80 -3.09
N SER A 29 0.44 17.62 -3.93
CA SER A 29 0.48 18.13 -5.31
C SER A 29 0.02 17.13 -6.37
N GLU A 30 0.43 15.86 -6.26
CA GLU A 30 0.38 14.82 -7.30
C GLU A 30 0.02 13.44 -6.70
N GLU A 31 -1.11 13.35 -5.99
CA GLU A 31 -1.54 12.15 -5.24
C GLU A 31 -1.54 10.87 -6.09
N GLN A 32 -2.13 10.93 -7.29
CA GLN A 32 -2.32 9.74 -8.15
C GLN A 32 -1.00 9.17 -8.65
N LEU A 33 -0.02 10.04 -8.95
CA LEU A 33 1.30 9.63 -9.42
C LEU A 33 2.02 8.84 -8.33
N LEU A 34 2.08 9.37 -7.10
CA LEU A 34 2.83 8.70 -6.04
C LEU A 34 2.15 7.41 -5.58
N VAL A 35 0.82 7.37 -5.55
CA VAL A 35 0.08 6.12 -5.31
C VAL A 35 0.33 5.11 -6.44
N GLY A 36 0.32 5.54 -7.70
CA GLY A 36 0.65 4.69 -8.85
C GLY A 36 2.07 4.12 -8.81
N MET A 37 3.05 4.90 -8.33
CA MET A 37 4.43 4.44 -8.17
C MET A 37 4.56 3.28 -7.17
N THR A 38 3.65 3.15 -6.22
CA THR A 38 3.64 2.00 -5.28
C THR A 38 3.37 0.66 -6.00
N ALA A 39 2.84 0.70 -7.22
CA ALA A 39 2.62 -0.45 -8.09
C ALA A 39 3.88 -0.89 -8.87
N ILE A 40 4.90 -0.04 -9.00
CA ILE A 40 6.17 -0.33 -9.68
C ILE A 40 7.11 -1.03 -8.68
N LYS A 41 7.58 -2.25 -8.98
CA LYS A 41 8.30 -3.10 -8.01
C LYS A 41 9.52 -3.78 -8.64
N ASP A 42 10.68 -3.66 -7.97
CA ASP A 42 11.92 -4.39 -8.28
C ASP A 42 12.24 -5.42 -7.19
N TYR A 43 12.80 -6.56 -7.58
CA TYR A 43 12.80 -7.80 -6.77
C TYR A 43 13.72 -7.81 -5.53
N ASP A 44 14.75 -6.95 -5.47
CA ASP A 44 15.88 -7.15 -4.55
C ASP A 44 15.79 -6.43 -3.18
N GLU A 45 14.89 -5.45 -2.99
CA GLU A 45 14.81 -4.65 -1.74
C GLU A 45 13.41 -4.63 -1.07
N TYR A 46 12.73 -5.77 -1.06
CA TYR A 46 11.32 -5.93 -0.65
C TYR A 46 10.90 -5.18 0.63
N THR A 47 11.64 -5.30 1.75
CA THR A 47 11.19 -4.72 3.03
C THR A 47 11.28 -3.18 3.06
N TYR A 48 12.24 -2.62 2.34
CA TYR A 48 12.42 -1.16 2.25
C TYR A 48 11.32 -0.55 1.38
N HIS A 49 11.03 -1.15 0.23
CA HIS A 49 9.91 -0.76 -0.61
C HIS A 49 8.57 -0.89 0.12
N HIS A 50 8.34 -1.99 0.84
CA HIS A 50 7.11 -2.20 1.60
C HIS A 50 6.87 -1.08 2.63
N SER A 51 7.87 -0.74 3.44
CA SER A 51 7.71 0.32 4.45
C SER A 51 7.45 1.70 3.84
N VAL A 52 8.06 1.98 2.68
CA VAL A 52 7.81 3.23 1.94
C VAL A 52 6.41 3.24 1.33
N ASN A 53 5.99 2.14 0.70
CA ASN A 53 4.66 2.03 0.11
C ASN A 53 3.55 2.17 1.16
N VAL A 54 3.69 1.48 2.30
CA VAL A 54 2.75 1.60 3.42
C VAL A 54 2.71 3.04 3.94
N SER A 55 3.84 3.74 3.99
CA SER A 55 3.89 5.16 4.34
C SER A 55 3.14 6.03 3.33
N VAL A 56 3.40 5.87 2.04
CA VAL A 56 2.71 6.61 0.96
C VAL A 56 1.20 6.37 1.01
N LEU A 57 0.77 5.12 1.07
CA LEU A 57 -0.65 4.74 1.13
C LEU A 57 -1.33 5.28 2.39
N SER A 58 -0.64 5.26 3.54
CA SER A 58 -1.15 5.81 4.80
C SER A 58 -1.32 7.32 4.73
N ILE A 59 -0.35 8.04 4.16
CA ILE A 59 -0.44 9.50 3.98
C ILE A 59 -1.60 9.83 3.02
N ALA A 60 -1.74 9.12 1.90
CA ALA A 60 -2.79 9.36 0.92
C ALA A 60 -4.20 9.19 1.53
N ILE A 61 -4.46 8.11 2.28
CA ILE A 61 -5.76 7.95 2.95
C ILE A 61 -5.95 9.02 4.03
N GLY A 62 -4.87 9.36 4.77
CA GLY A 62 -4.86 10.45 5.73
C GLY A 62 -5.28 11.78 5.12
N GLN A 63 -4.82 12.07 3.90
CA GLN A 63 -5.18 13.29 3.17
C GLN A 63 -6.67 13.27 2.81
N LYS A 64 -7.19 12.13 2.32
CA LYS A 64 -8.60 11.99 1.94
C LYS A 64 -9.58 12.21 3.09
N ILE A 65 -9.19 11.84 4.31
CA ILE A 65 -10.00 12.06 5.50
C ILE A 65 -9.77 13.44 6.14
N GLY A 66 -8.94 14.31 5.53
CA GLY A 66 -8.75 15.69 5.95
C GLY A 66 -7.71 15.91 7.04
N LEU A 67 -6.73 15.01 7.21
CA LEU A 67 -5.64 15.26 8.16
C LEU A 67 -4.79 16.47 7.74
N SER A 68 -4.45 17.31 8.72
CA SER A 68 -3.54 18.44 8.49
C SER A 68 -2.16 17.96 8.02
N ARG A 69 -1.42 18.81 7.28
CA ARG A 69 -0.03 18.50 6.85
C ARG A 69 0.86 17.98 7.98
N LYS A 70 0.74 18.57 9.18
CA LYS A 70 1.49 18.12 10.38
C LYS A 70 1.13 16.69 10.79
N ALA A 71 -0.17 16.35 10.79
CA ALA A 71 -0.65 15.01 11.10
C ALA A 71 -0.28 14.01 10.01
N LEU A 72 -0.29 14.40 8.73
CA LEU A 72 0.19 13.59 7.62
C LEU A 72 1.68 13.25 7.76
N THR A 73 2.51 14.23 8.13
CA THR A 73 3.93 13.98 8.40
C THR A 73 4.13 13.03 9.58
N GLU A 74 3.33 13.17 10.64
CA GLU A 74 3.37 12.25 11.79
C GLU A 74 2.96 10.83 11.39
N LEU A 75 1.86 10.69 10.63
CA LEU A 75 1.35 9.42 10.13
C LEU A 75 2.36 8.72 9.20
N GLY A 76 2.96 9.44 8.26
CA GLY A 76 3.99 8.90 7.38
C GLY A 76 5.22 8.43 8.13
N LEU A 77 5.67 9.18 9.15
CA LEU A 77 6.78 8.76 10.00
C LEU A 77 6.45 7.49 10.78
N VAL A 78 5.29 7.46 11.42
CA VAL A 78 4.80 6.29 12.14
C VAL A 78 4.71 5.08 11.21
N ALA A 79 4.22 5.28 9.99
CA ALA A 79 4.08 4.24 9.00
C ALA A 79 5.41 3.71 8.47
N LEU A 80 6.40 4.56 8.26
CA LEU A 80 7.72 4.16 7.81
C LEU A 80 8.44 3.22 8.82
N PHE A 81 8.09 3.31 10.11
CA PHE A 81 8.74 2.54 11.18
C PHE A 81 7.92 1.38 11.74
N HIS A 82 6.73 1.08 11.21
CA HIS A 82 5.84 0.05 11.77
C HIS A 82 6.53 -1.32 11.90
N ASP A 83 7.36 -1.65 10.90
CA ASP A 83 8.03 -2.94 10.74
C ASP A 83 9.46 -2.98 11.31
N ILE A 84 9.90 -1.94 12.03
CA ILE A 84 11.28 -1.84 12.56
C ILE A 84 11.65 -2.99 13.52
N GLY A 85 10.68 -3.75 14.03
CA GLY A 85 10.97 -4.94 14.84
C GLY A 85 11.45 -6.14 14.03
N LYS A 86 11.26 -6.17 12.70
CA LYS A 86 11.76 -7.27 11.84
C LYS A 86 13.28 -7.36 11.84
N MET A 87 13.96 -6.32 12.32
CA MET A 87 15.41 -6.27 12.49
C MET A 87 15.94 -7.25 13.53
N GLU A 88 15.09 -7.67 14.47
CA GLU A 88 15.40 -8.67 15.49
C GLU A 88 15.12 -10.11 15.02
N ILE A 89 14.55 -10.30 13.82
CA ILE A 89 14.27 -11.61 13.24
C ILE A 89 15.54 -12.14 12.55
N PRO A 90 15.96 -13.41 12.79
CA PRO A 90 17.03 -14.05 12.04
C PRO A 90 16.80 -14.00 10.53
N LYS A 91 17.85 -13.71 9.75
CA LYS A 91 17.74 -13.53 8.29
C LYS A 91 17.29 -14.80 7.58
N GLU A 92 17.66 -15.94 8.12
CA GLU A 92 17.33 -17.27 7.61
C GLU A 92 15.82 -17.52 7.69
N ILE A 93 15.17 -16.97 8.72
CA ILE A 93 13.72 -16.98 8.84
C ILE A 93 13.15 -15.88 7.94
N LEU A 94 13.58 -14.63 8.08
CA LEU A 94 12.97 -13.49 7.39
C LEU A 94 12.97 -13.63 5.85
N ASN A 95 14.03 -14.20 5.28
CA ASN A 95 14.23 -14.34 3.84
C ASN A 95 13.94 -15.76 3.31
N LYS A 96 13.26 -16.61 4.09
CA LYS A 96 12.92 -17.97 3.67
C LYS A 96 11.96 -17.94 2.47
N PRO A 97 12.26 -18.65 1.36
CA PRO A 97 11.42 -18.65 0.15
C PRO A 97 10.21 -19.59 0.22
N THR A 98 10.04 -20.31 1.32
CA THR A 98 8.96 -21.27 1.54
C THR A 98 8.07 -20.83 2.71
N ALA A 99 6.94 -21.50 2.89
CA ALA A 99 6.05 -21.22 4.01
C ALA A 99 6.76 -21.38 5.36
N PHE A 100 6.40 -20.50 6.30
CA PHE A 100 6.93 -20.56 7.67
C PHE A 100 6.32 -21.73 8.45
N THR A 101 7.13 -22.41 9.26
CA THR A 101 6.66 -23.35 10.27
C THR A 101 5.95 -22.62 11.41
N GLU A 102 5.30 -23.35 12.31
CA GLU A 102 4.64 -22.73 13.48
C GLU A 102 5.65 -22.03 14.40
N GLU A 103 6.85 -22.59 14.57
CA GLU A 103 7.97 -22.01 15.32
C GLU A 103 8.43 -20.69 14.69
N GLU A 104 8.63 -20.69 13.38
CA GLU A 104 9.05 -19.51 12.63
C GLU A 104 7.96 -18.43 12.68
N TRP A 105 6.69 -18.81 12.56
CA TRP A 105 5.56 -17.91 12.76
C TRP A 105 5.53 -17.30 14.16
N ARG A 106 5.87 -18.08 15.21
CA ARG A 106 5.98 -17.55 16.58
C ARG A 106 7.07 -16.49 16.70
N VAL A 107 8.19 -16.64 16.00
CA VAL A 107 9.26 -15.63 15.95
C VAL A 107 8.79 -14.39 15.19
N ILE A 108 8.22 -14.57 13.99
CA ILE A 108 7.74 -13.46 13.15
C ILE A 108 6.71 -12.62 13.89
N LYS A 109 5.74 -13.25 14.57
CA LYS A 109 4.67 -12.55 15.31
C LYS A 109 5.17 -11.71 16.50
N ARG A 110 6.45 -11.76 16.86
CA ARG A 110 7.06 -10.92 17.90
C ARG A 110 7.57 -9.58 17.40
N HIS A 111 7.70 -9.38 16.09
CA HIS A 111 8.21 -8.11 15.57
C HIS A 111 7.40 -6.86 15.98
N PRO A 112 6.07 -6.89 16.18
CA PRO A 112 5.37 -5.69 16.65
C PRO A 112 5.86 -5.25 18.03
N TYR A 113 6.04 -6.23 18.94
CA TYR A 113 6.59 -6.01 20.27
C TYR A 113 8.03 -5.49 20.22
N TRP A 114 8.89 -6.14 19.42
CA TRP A 114 10.28 -5.71 19.27
C TRP A 114 10.38 -4.32 18.66
N GLY A 115 9.53 -3.99 17.69
CA GLY A 115 9.47 -2.67 17.06
C GLY A 115 9.19 -1.57 18.09
N ALA A 116 8.17 -1.79 18.93
CA ALA A 116 7.85 -0.88 20.03
C ALA A 116 9.02 -0.71 21.00
N CYS A 117 9.66 -1.81 21.42
CA CYS A 117 10.84 -1.75 22.30
C CYS A 117 12.00 -0.99 21.67
N THR A 118 12.28 -1.19 20.39
CA THR A 118 13.37 -0.53 19.67
C THR A 118 13.13 0.97 19.58
N ILE A 119 11.91 1.39 19.25
CA ILE A 119 11.53 2.80 19.17
C ILE A 119 11.67 3.49 20.54
N LEU A 120 11.21 2.85 21.62
CA LEU A 120 11.29 3.39 22.98
C LEU A 120 12.73 3.48 23.53
N LYS A 121 13.69 2.79 22.93
CA LYS A 121 15.11 2.90 23.29
C LYS A 121 15.84 4.04 22.57
N LEU A 122 15.21 4.67 21.57
CA LEU A 122 15.81 5.80 20.85
C LEU A 122 15.92 7.02 21.77
N LYS A 123 17.06 7.72 21.70
CA LYS A 123 17.24 8.98 22.44
C LYS A 123 16.36 10.07 21.85
N GLY A 124 15.74 10.88 22.71
CA GLY A 124 14.89 12.00 22.29
C GLY A 124 13.46 11.58 21.99
N ILE A 125 12.86 10.78 22.88
CA ILE A 125 11.45 10.38 22.79
C ILE A 125 10.57 11.63 22.83
N ASP A 126 9.81 11.82 21.76
CA ASP A 126 8.75 12.82 21.66
C ASP A 126 7.38 12.14 21.48
N ARG A 127 6.32 12.95 21.34
CA ARG A 127 4.96 12.43 21.13
C ARG A 127 4.87 11.53 19.90
N THR A 128 5.56 11.87 18.81
CA THR A 128 5.60 11.07 17.58
C THR A 128 6.22 9.71 17.86
N SER A 129 7.36 9.68 18.58
CA SER A 129 8.07 8.45 18.94
C SER A 129 7.22 7.51 19.77
N ILE A 130 6.47 8.06 20.75
CA ILE A 130 5.53 7.27 21.56
C ILE A 130 4.45 6.67 20.66
N ARG A 131 3.84 7.46 19.77
CA ARG A 131 2.83 6.97 18.85
C ARG A 131 3.40 5.94 17.86
N SER A 132 4.63 6.13 17.37
CA SER A 132 5.32 5.14 16.53
C SER A 132 5.46 3.80 17.26
N ALA A 133 5.81 3.81 18.56
CA ALA A 133 5.89 2.58 19.34
C ALA A 133 4.52 1.91 19.52
N VAL A 134 3.46 2.70 19.77
CA VAL A 134 2.08 2.18 19.85
C VAL A 134 1.67 1.53 18.53
N VAL A 135 1.81 2.24 17.40
CA VAL A 135 1.41 1.70 16.09
C VAL A 135 2.28 0.51 15.67
N ALA A 136 3.58 0.53 15.95
CA ALA A 136 4.45 -0.62 15.72
C ALA A 136 3.97 -1.84 16.51
N PHE A 137 3.43 -1.67 17.71
CA PHE A 137 2.82 -2.77 18.47
C PHE A 137 1.46 -3.22 17.90
N GLU A 138 0.63 -2.26 17.48
CA GLU A 138 -0.78 -2.48 17.15
C GLU A 138 -1.08 -2.83 15.69
N HIS A 139 -0.17 -2.61 14.73
CA HIS A 139 -0.51 -2.68 13.29
C HIS A 139 -0.99 -4.06 12.80
N HIS A 140 -0.75 -5.14 13.55
CA HIS A 140 -1.29 -6.49 13.28
C HIS A 140 -2.43 -6.90 14.21
N LEU A 141 -2.90 -6.01 15.09
CA LEU A 141 -4.17 -6.16 15.76
C LEU A 141 -5.30 -5.90 14.77
N ASN A 142 -6.21 -6.86 14.69
CA ASN A 142 -7.45 -6.71 13.94
C ASN A 142 -8.38 -5.74 14.66
N TYR A 143 -9.31 -5.13 13.91
CA TYR A 143 -10.33 -4.24 14.44
C TYR A 143 -11.19 -4.89 15.56
N ASP A 144 -11.38 -6.22 15.49
CA ASP A 144 -12.04 -7.07 16.49
C ASP A 144 -11.09 -7.68 17.54
N TYR A 145 -9.81 -7.27 17.56
CA TYR A 145 -8.75 -7.76 18.44
C TYR A 145 -8.31 -9.22 18.24
N SER A 146 -8.78 -9.90 17.20
CA SER A 146 -8.41 -11.30 16.92
C SER A 146 -6.96 -11.50 16.44
N GLY A 147 -6.29 -10.40 16.04
CA GLY A 147 -4.92 -10.37 15.53
C GLY A 147 -3.82 -10.65 16.57
N TYR A 148 -2.64 -10.05 16.35
CA TYR A 148 -1.48 -10.17 17.24
C TYR A 148 -0.70 -8.85 17.35
N PRO A 149 0.00 -8.60 18.47
CA PRO A 149 0.15 -9.43 19.68
C PRO A 149 -1.15 -9.58 20.49
N LYS A 150 -1.30 -10.63 21.30
CA LYS A 150 -2.51 -10.79 22.13
C LYS A 150 -2.53 -9.75 23.26
N VAL A 151 -3.65 -9.04 23.39
CA VAL A 151 -3.92 -8.09 24.48
C VAL A 151 -4.96 -8.65 25.43
N ARG A 152 -4.78 -8.40 26.73
CA ARG A 152 -5.63 -8.99 27.79
C ARG A 152 -6.99 -8.31 27.93
N TYR A 153 -7.12 -7.09 27.42
CA TYR A 153 -8.34 -6.29 27.46
C TYR A 153 -8.55 -5.61 26.10
N PRO A 154 -9.81 -5.44 25.63
CA PRO A 154 -10.08 -4.66 24.43
C PRO A 154 -9.65 -3.20 24.66
N ILE A 155 -8.58 -2.80 23.98
CA ILE A 155 -8.08 -1.42 23.98
C ILE A 155 -8.60 -0.71 22.74
N ARG A 156 -8.95 0.58 22.83
CA ARG A 156 -9.24 1.34 21.61
C ARG A 156 -7.93 1.50 20.83
N LEU A 157 -7.82 0.84 19.68
CA LEU A 157 -6.66 0.99 18.79
C LEU A 157 -6.43 2.47 18.43
N ASP A 158 -5.16 2.87 18.36
CA ASP A 158 -4.80 4.22 17.90
C ASP A 158 -5.32 4.43 16.48
N PHE A 159 -5.69 5.67 16.20
CA PHE A 159 -6.26 6.03 14.92
C PHE A 159 -5.28 5.75 13.75
N TYR A 160 -3.99 5.98 13.96
CA TYR A 160 -2.97 5.68 12.96
C TYR A 160 -2.76 4.18 12.80
N SER A 161 -2.94 3.36 13.85
CA SER A 161 -2.92 1.89 13.72
C SER A 161 -4.01 1.41 12.77
N ARG A 162 -5.24 1.93 12.91
CA ARG A 162 -6.36 1.55 12.04
C ARG A 162 -6.12 1.92 10.57
N ILE A 163 -5.52 3.10 10.32
CA ILE A 163 -5.11 3.50 8.97
C ILE A 163 -4.03 2.56 8.44
N LEU A 164 -3.00 2.31 9.25
CA LEU A 164 -1.82 1.59 8.81
C LEU A 164 -2.14 0.13 8.50
N THR A 165 -2.93 -0.55 9.33
CA THR A 165 -3.34 -1.94 9.07
C THR A 165 -4.02 -2.10 7.71
N ILE A 166 -4.79 -1.11 7.25
CA ILE A 166 -5.40 -1.11 5.92
C ILE A 166 -4.32 -1.01 4.83
N ALA A 167 -3.41 -0.03 4.95
CA ALA A 167 -2.32 0.18 3.99
C ALA A 167 -1.35 -1.02 3.92
N ASP A 168 -0.96 -1.57 5.08
CA ASP A 168 -0.10 -2.75 5.20
C ASP A 168 -0.75 -3.97 4.54
N GLN A 169 -2.02 -4.28 4.86
CA GLN A 169 -2.68 -5.43 4.24
C GLN A 169 -2.83 -5.28 2.72
N TYR A 170 -3.11 -4.08 2.22
CA TYR A 170 -3.20 -3.85 0.78
C TYR A 170 -1.85 -4.04 0.08
N ASP A 171 -0.79 -3.41 0.58
CA ASP A 171 0.55 -3.59 0.00
C ASP A 171 1.01 -5.05 0.14
N ALA A 172 0.73 -5.70 1.27
CA ALA A 172 1.02 -7.12 1.49
C ALA A 172 0.42 -8.05 0.44
N MET A 173 -0.81 -7.78 0.01
CA MET A 173 -1.51 -8.59 -0.98
C MET A 173 -1.09 -8.28 -2.41
N THR A 174 -0.75 -7.01 -2.69
CA THR A 174 -0.42 -6.54 -4.03
C THR A 174 1.08 -6.52 -4.32
N SER A 175 1.94 -6.81 -3.33
CA SER A 175 3.39 -6.93 -3.46
C SER A 175 3.86 -8.38 -3.52
N SER A 176 4.80 -8.68 -4.42
CA SER A 176 5.48 -9.98 -4.46
C SER A 176 6.38 -10.12 -3.23
N ARG A 177 6.07 -11.07 -2.34
CA ARG A 177 6.88 -11.36 -1.14
C ARG A 177 7.80 -12.55 -1.39
N VAL A 178 8.88 -12.65 -0.61
CA VAL A 178 9.85 -13.77 -0.67
C VAL A 178 9.16 -15.14 -0.59
N TYR A 179 8.15 -15.26 0.28
CA TYR A 179 7.35 -16.47 0.48
C TYR A 179 6.02 -16.50 -0.29
N ALA A 180 5.62 -15.38 -0.92
CA ALA A 180 4.37 -15.25 -1.68
C ALA A 180 4.65 -14.51 -2.99
N ARG A 181 5.12 -15.26 -3.99
CA ARG A 181 5.71 -14.71 -5.22
C ARG A 181 4.70 -14.13 -6.21
N VAL A 182 3.43 -14.51 -6.11
CA VAL A 182 2.38 -14.05 -7.02
C VAL A 182 1.51 -13.02 -6.28
N PRO A 183 1.67 -11.72 -6.56
CA PRO A 183 0.79 -10.71 -6.00
C PRO A 183 -0.63 -10.87 -6.53
N LEU A 184 -1.60 -10.45 -5.72
CA LEU A 184 -2.98 -10.32 -6.15
C LEU A 184 -3.14 -9.06 -7.02
N ALA A 185 -4.03 -9.14 -8.01
CA ALA A 185 -4.47 -7.97 -8.73
C ALA A 185 -5.15 -6.97 -7.76
N PRO A 186 -4.96 -5.65 -7.93
CA PRO A 186 -5.51 -4.64 -7.03
C PRO A 186 -7.01 -4.78 -6.74
N ASP A 187 -7.81 -5.03 -7.77
CA ASP A 187 -9.26 -5.22 -7.65
C ASP A 187 -9.62 -6.41 -6.74
N ARG A 188 -8.86 -7.51 -6.85
CA ARG A 188 -9.03 -8.69 -5.99
C ARG A 188 -8.61 -8.40 -4.55
N ALA A 189 -7.53 -7.64 -4.36
CA ALA A 189 -7.10 -7.22 -3.04
C ALA A 189 -8.17 -6.35 -2.36
N LEU A 190 -8.75 -5.37 -3.09
CA LEU A 190 -9.83 -4.53 -2.59
C LEU A 190 -11.09 -5.35 -2.22
N SER A 191 -11.47 -6.33 -3.05
CA SER A 191 -12.57 -7.25 -2.73
C SER A 191 -12.36 -7.96 -1.39
N ILE A 192 -11.17 -8.50 -1.14
CA ILE A 192 -10.82 -9.16 0.13
C ILE A 192 -10.86 -8.17 1.29
N MET A 193 -10.37 -6.94 1.10
CA MET A 193 -10.41 -5.90 2.13
C MET A 193 -11.85 -5.52 2.51
N MET A 194 -12.76 -5.47 1.54
CA MET A 194 -14.18 -5.21 1.79
C MET A 194 -14.83 -6.33 2.62
N GLU A 195 -14.50 -7.60 2.36
CA GLU A 195 -14.94 -8.74 3.17
C GLU A 195 -14.41 -8.68 4.61
N ARG A 196 -13.22 -8.09 4.80
CA ARG A 196 -12.55 -7.93 6.10
C ARG A 196 -13.00 -6.69 6.89
N ALA A 197 -13.78 -5.81 6.29
CA ALA A 197 -14.27 -4.60 6.94
C ALA A 197 -15.19 -4.93 8.12
N GLY A 198 -14.98 -4.30 9.28
CA GLY A 198 -15.74 -4.54 10.51
C GLY A 198 -15.23 -5.69 11.37
N THR A 199 -14.33 -6.53 10.86
CA THR A 199 -13.68 -7.62 11.61
C THR A 199 -12.19 -7.38 11.74
N GLN A 200 -11.45 -7.43 10.63
CA GLN A 200 -10.00 -7.19 10.63
C GLN A 200 -9.67 -5.72 10.40
N LEU A 201 -10.46 -5.05 9.57
CA LEU A 201 -10.22 -3.67 9.15
C LEU A 201 -11.33 -2.75 9.66
N ASP A 202 -10.97 -1.50 9.91
CA ASP A 202 -11.93 -0.45 10.23
C ASP A 202 -12.89 -0.21 9.05
N PRO A 203 -14.21 -0.42 9.22
CA PRO A 203 -15.14 -0.38 8.10
C PRO A 203 -15.33 1.01 7.50
N ILE A 204 -15.08 2.09 8.25
CA ILE A 204 -15.20 3.46 7.73
C ILE A 204 -13.95 3.80 6.93
N LEU A 205 -12.77 3.60 7.52
CA LEU A 205 -11.50 3.87 6.84
C LEU A 205 -11.31 2.98 5.61
N SER A 206 -11.76 1.72 5.63
CA SER A 206 -11.72 0.84 4.45
C SER A 206 -12.48 1.43 3.27
N LYS A 207 -13.61 2.11 3.48
CA LYS A 207 -14.35 2.77 2.40
C LYS A 207 -13.58 3.94 1.80
N PHE A 208 -12.94 4.77 2.64
CA PHE A 208 -12.06 5.83 2.16
C PHE A 208 -10.89 5.27 1.36
N PHE A 209 -10.30 4.17 1.82
CA PHE A 209 -9.20 3.51 1.12
C PHE A 209 -9.62 2.99 -0.26
N VAL A 210 -10.74 2.27 -0.35
CA VAL A 210 -11.25 1.75 -1.63
C VAL A 210 -11.54 2.90 -2.60
N ASN A 211 -12.17 3.97 -2.14
CA ASN A 211 -12.45 5.14 -2.98
C ASN A 211 -11.17 5.87 -3.42
N MET A 212 -10.15 5.91 -2.57
CA MET A 212 -8.85 6.50 -2.88
C MET A 212 -8.10 5.72 -3.95
N VAL A 213 -8.02 4.39 -3.80
CA VAL A 213 -7.35 3.51 -4.77
C VAL A 213 -8.15 3.46 -6.09
N GLY A 214 -9.47 3.53 -6.01
CA GLY A 214 -10.37 3.35 -7.14
C GLY A 214 -10.64 1.87 -7.43
N VAL A 215 -11.72 1.57 -8.15
CA VAL A 215 -12.07 0.19 -8.55
C VAL A 215 -11.00 -0.38 -9.48
N TYR A 216 -10.43 0.48 -10.33
CA TYR A 216 -9.30 0.18 -11.20
C TYR A 216 -8.20 1.21 -10.94
N PRO A 217 -7.25 0.95 -10.03
CA PRO A 217 -6.19 1.89 -9.73
C PRO A 217 -5.29 2.18 -10.92
N VAL A 218 -4.66 3.36 -10.91
CA VAL A 218 -3.62 3.77 -11.87
C VAL A 218 -2.55 2.68 -11.99
N GLY A 219 -2.19 2.34 -13.23
CA GLY A 219 -1.28 1.24 -13.57
C GLY A 219 -1.96 -0.13 -13.71
N SER A 220 -3.25 -0.26 -13.42
CA SER A 220 -3.99 -1.51 -13.68
C SER A 220 -4.08 -1.78 -15.18
N LEU A 221 -3.71 -2.99 -15.61
CA LEU A 221 -3.92 -3.45 -16.98
C LEU A 221 -5.35 -3.97 -17.12
N VAL A 222 -6.10 -3.42 -18.08
CA VAL A 222 -7.51 -3.75 -18.31
C VAL A 222 -7.75 -4.22 -19.75
N LEU A 223 -8.65 -5.20 -19.89
CA LEU A 223 -9.18 -5.63 -21.18
C LEU A 223 -10.53 -4.93 -21.42
N LEU A 224 -10.66 -4.26 -22.56
CA LEU A 224 -11.90 -3.60 -22.96
C LEU A 224 -12.79 -4.52 -23.81
N ASP A 225 -14.08 -4.20 -23.88
CA ASP A 225 -15.08 -4.87 -24.73
C ASP A 225 -14.80 -4.79 -26.23
N THR A 226 -14.02 -3.78 -26.64
CA THR A 226 -13.43 -3.63 -27.97
C THR A 226 -12.26 -4.57 -28.26
N ARG A 227 -11.86 -5.42 -27.29
CA ARG A 227 -10.67 -6.29 -27.31
C ARG A 227 -9.32 -5.57 -27.24
N GLU A 228 -9.33 -4.27 -26.99
CA GLU A 228 -8.11 -3.51 -26.72
C GLU A 228 -7.62 -3.78 -25.29
N MET A 229 -6.30 -3.67 -25.08
CA MET A 229 -5.72 -3.64 -23.73
C MET A 229 -5.16 -2.26 -23.44
N GLY A 230 -5.44 -1.78 -22.24
CA GLY A 230 -5.00 -0.47 -21.81
C GLY A 230 -4.57 -0.44 -20.36
N LEU A 231 -3.75 0.55 -20.02
CA LEU A 231 -3.33 0.86 -18.66
C LEU A 231 -4.19 1.99 -18.13
N VAL A 232 -4.73 1.82 -16.93
CA VAL A 232 -5.44 2.90 -16.25
C VAL A 232 -4.45 4.03 -15.98
N TYR A 233 -4.74 5.19 -16.57
CA TYR A 233 -3.90 6.38 -16.49
C TYR A 233 -4.39 7.33 -15.40
N GLU A 234 -5.71 7.50 -15.29
CA GLU A 234 -6.33 8.43 -14.34
C GLU A 234 -7.63 7.83 -13.81
N CYS A 235 -7.82 7.84 -12.49
CA CYS A 235 -9.08 7.41 -11.87
C CYS A 235 -10.13 8.53 -11.95
N ASN A 236 -11.39 8.17 -12.22
CA ASN A 236 -12.49 9.13 -12.20
C ASN A 236 -13.25 9.07 -10.86
N PRO A 237 -13.23 10.13 -10.02
CA PRO A 237 -13.91 10.12 -8.72
C PRO A 237 -15.44 10.01 -8.80
N LEU A 238 -16.05 10.45 -9.91
CA LEU A 238 -17.50 10.43 -10.12
C LEU A 238 -17.96 9.09 -10.72
N PHE A 239 -17.10 8.42 -11.49
CA PHE A 239 -17.39 7.15 -12.16
C PHE A 239 -16.26 6.15 -11.89
N ALA A 240 -16.29 5.50 -10.73
CA ALA A 240 -15.19 4.66 -10.25
C ALA A 240 -14.85 3.48 -11.19
N ASP A 241 -15.82 3.01 -11.99
CA ASP A 241 -15.67 1.94 -12.98
C ASP A 241 -15.36 2.46 -14.40
N ARG A 242 -15.16 3.77 -14.56
CA ARG A 242 -14.86 4.44 -15.84
C ARG A 242 -13.65 5.38 -15.71
N PRO A 243 -12.45 4.84 -15.45
CA PRO A 243 -11.21 5.62 -15.48
C PRO A 243 -10.85 6.06 -16.91
N ARG A 244 -9.86 6.94 -17.04
CA ARG A 244 -9.19 7.18 -18.33
C ARG A 244 -8.09 6.16 -18.51
N VAL A 245 -8.03 5.56 -19.70
CA VAL A 245 -7.18 4.40 -19.99
C VAL A 245 -6.29 4.72 -21.18
N MET A 246 -4.98 4.55 -21.01
CA MET A 246 -4.03 4.60 -22.11
C MET A 246 -4.01 3.28 -22.85
N ILE A 247 -4.38 3.28 -24.13
CA ILE A 247 -4.40 2.07 -24.95
C ILE A 247 -2.97 1.72 -25.36
N ILE A 248 -2.52 0.55 -24.95
CA ILE A 248 -1.17 0.04 -25.23
C ILE A 248 -1.19 -1.13 -26.21
N VAL A 249 -2.33 -1.80 -26.39
CA VAL A 249 -2.53 -2.82 -27.42
C VAL A 249 -3.90 -2.61 -28.08
N ASP A 250 -3.90 -2.53 -29.40
CA ASP A 250 -5.11 -2.34 -30.20
C ASP A 250 -5.98 -3.61 -30.30
N SER A 251 -7.15 -3.49 -30.92
CA SER A 251 -8.09 -4.60 -31.12
C SER A 251 -7.56 -5.73 -32.01
N THR A 252 -6.47 -5.49 -32.75
CA THR A 252 -5.77 -6.48 -33.59
C THR A 252 -4.65 -7.20 -32.86
N GLY A 253 -4.34 -6.78 -31.62
CA GLY A 253 -3.26 -7.34 -30.80
C GLY A 253 -1.89 -6.70 -31.05
N LYS A 254 -1.81 -5.58 -31.79
CA LYS A 254 -0.56 -4.86 -32.01
C LYS A 254 -0.34 -3.77 -30.96
N LYS A 255 0.93 -3.46 -30.67
CA LYS A 255 1.30 -2.36 -29.77
C LYS A 255 0.74 -1.05 -30.31
N ALA A 256 -0.04 -0.36 -29.50
CA ALA A 256 -0.64 0.92 -29.84
C ALA A 256 0.27 2.10 -29.45
N ALA A 257 -0.02 3.28 -29.99
CA ALA A 257 0.76 4.50 -29.77
C ALA A 257 0.55 5.16 -28.39
N GLY A 258 -0.23 4.56 -27.48
CA GLY A 258 -0.44 5.10 -26.14
C GLY A 258 -1.43 6.26 -26.07
N PHE A 259 -2.51 6.25 -26.86
CA PHE A 259 -3.53 7.29 -26.76
C PHE A 259 -4.42 7.10 -25.52
N ILE A 260 -4.71 8.18 -24.82
CA ILE A 260 -5.59 8.19 -23.65
C ILE A 260 -7.05 8.21 -24.11
N THR A 261 -7.83 7.24 -23.66
CA THR A 261 -9.26 7.12 -23.92
C THR A 261 -10.04 7.37 -22.64
N ASP A 262 -11.05 8.23 -22.69
CA ASP A 262 -11.97 8.46 -21.58
C ASP A 262 -13.14 7.46 -21.65
N LEU A 263 -13.26 6.58 -20.65
CA LEU A 263 -14.31 5.57 -20.63
C LEU A 263 -15.70 6.13 -20.27
N THR A 264 -15.81 7.41 -19.93
CA THR A 264 -17.11 8.06 -19.69
C THR A 264 -17.83 8.45 -20.99
N GLU A 265 -17.14 8.41 -22.14
CA GLU A 265 -17.71 8.76 -23.43
C GLU A 265 -18.86 7.83 -23.84
N LYS A 266 -19.91 8.44 -24.38
CA LYS A 266 -21.14 7.76 -24.82
C LYS A 266 -21.43 8.06 -26.28
N ASP A 267 -22.05 7.11 -26.96
CA ASP A 267 -22.63 7.35 -28.28
C ASP A 267 -23.92 8.19 -28.22
N SER A 268 -24.46 8.53 -29.39
CA SER A 268 -25.73 9.26 -29.52
C SER A 268 -26.94 8.55 -28.90
N ALA A 269 -26.85 7.24 -28.63
CA ALA A 269 -27.89 6.45 -27.97
C ALA A 269 -27.68 6.37 -26.43
N GLY A 270 -26.65 7.02 -25.90
CA GLY A 270 -26.32 7.05 -24.48
C GLY A 270 -25.59 5.79 -23.98
N LYS A 271 -25.13 4.91 -24.88
CA LYS A 271 -24.33 3.73 -24.53
C LYS A 271 -22.85 4.10 -24.45
N TYR A 272 -22.15 3.60 -23.44
CA TYR A 272 -20.71 3.80 -23.31
C TYR A 272 -19.97 3.22 -24.53
N LEU A 273 -19.00 3.98 -25.04
CA LEU A 273 -18.23 3.58 -26.21
C LEU A 273 -17.32 2.38 -25.93
N LYS A 274 -16.75 2.31 -24.72
CA LYS A 274 -15.86 1.23 -24.27
C LYS A 274 -16.12 0.91 -22.80
N SER A 275 -16.03 -0.37 -22.44
CA SER A 275 -16.21 -0.84 -21.06
C SER A 275 -15.12 -1.83 -20.66
N ILE A 276 -14.70 -1.79 -19.40
CA ILE A 276 -13.74 -2.75 -18.85
C ILE A 276 -14.45 -4.09 -18.64
N ILE A 277 -13.94 -5.15 -19.28
CA ILE A 277 -14.39 -6.53 -19.07
C ILE A 277 -13.74 -7.10 -17.81
N LYS A 278 -12.41 -6.98 -17.70
CA LYS A 278 -11.62 -7.55 -16.62
C LYS A 278 -10.24 -6.91 -16.49
N THR A 279 -9.63 -7.05 -15.33
CA THR A 279 -8.22 -6.77 -15.10
C THR A 279 -7.36 -7.94 -15.59
N LEU A 280 -6.12 -7.62 -15.99
CA LEU A 280 -5.13 -8.57 -16.47
C LEU A 280 -3.86 -8.44 -15.62
N ASP A 281 -3.10 -9.53 -15.53
CA ASP A 281 -1.79 -9.54 -14.86
C ASP A 281 -0.70 -9.07 -15.85
N PRO A 282 -0.08 -7.89 -15.66
CA PRO A 282 0.93 -7.36 -16.58
C PRO A 282 2.09 -8.33 -16.82
N ASN A 283 2.47 -9.13 -15.81
CA ASN A 283 3.58 -10.07 -15.92
C ASN A 283 3.28 -11.21 -16.90
N LYS A 284 2.03 -11.69 -16.95
CA LYS A 284 1.60 -12.71 -17.92
C LYS A 284 1.71 -12.22 -19.36
N TYR A 285 1.52 -10.92 -19.56
CA TYR A 285 1.58 -10.28 -20.87
C TYR A 285 2.93 -9.63 -21.16
N ARG A 286 3.93 -9.79 -20.27
CA ARG A 286 5.28 -9.20 -20.38
C ARG A 286 5.26 -7.68 -20.60
N ILE A 287 4.29 -7.00 -19.98
CA ILE A 287 4.16 -5.54 -20.04
C ILE A 287 4.92 -4.95 -18.85
N ASN A 288 5.97 -4.17 -19.14
CA ASN A 288 6.67 -3.41 -18.13
C ASN A 288 5.92 -2.10 -17.86
N LEU A 289 5.24 -2.01 -16.72
CA LEU A 289 4.47 -0.83 -16.32
C LEU A 289 5.31 0.44 -16.23
N ALA A 290 6.59 0.32 -15.90
CA ALA A 290 7.50 1.46 -15.75
C ALA A 290 7.72 2.21 -17.08
N GLU A 291 7.60 1.54 -18.23
CA GLU A 291 7.73 2.17 -19.56
C GLU A 291 6.58 3.15 -19.88
N TYR A 292 5.48 3.07 -19.13
CA TYR A 292 4.23 3.76 -19.44
C TYR A 292 3.82 4.76 -18.34
N LEU A 293 4.39 4.65 -17.14
CA LEU A 293 4.04 5.48 -15.97
C LEU A 293 5.16 6.44 -15.55
N LEU A 294 6.37 6.31 -16.13
CA LEU A 294 7.53 7.18 -15.93
C LEU A 294 7.88 7.90 -17.24
#